data_AF-A0A847UT62-F1
#
_entry.id   AF-A0A847UT62-F1
#
_cell.length_a   1.000
_cell.length_b   1.000
_cell.length_c   1.000
_cell.angle_alpha   90.00
_cell.angle_beta   90.00
_cell.angle_gamma   90.00
#
_symmetry.space_group_name_H-M   'P 1'
#
loop_
_entity.id
_entity.type
_entity.pdbx_description
1 polymer ?
#
loop_
_entity_poly.entity_id
_entity_poly.type
_entity_poly.pdbx_seq_one_letter_code
_entity_poly.pdbx_strand_id
1 'polypeptide(L)'
;MSFELIRQDTNIDFVGMRKYAYILSAVLLLTGVLSLIIKGGPRYGIDFAGGFNVQMQFSQAVELDTLRAALDSPALPGLVVQNFGDAGDHQVLLRASFSDQTANQVRAAVDQAMADKLGNVSYEIQRLEMVGPKVGADLREKALQAIFYAILLMATYISGRFEQKWMVAGLMAAGLASVVYVLELLHAPMSVSVVAATIATLVLCAVLRLKYALGAIVALIHDVMLPLGLFSLLNKEVDLTIIAALLTIVGYSLNDTIIIYDRIRENLRAKVSPSLEVVINKSVNQTLSRTFITAGTTFIAVLSLYIFGGGVIHDFALLMLVGVLVGTYSSVFVGAPILALFRPKIDAEPQQQAATA
;
A
#
# COMPACT_ATOMS: atom_id res chain seq x y z
N MET A 1 -28.72 7.60 -26.02
CA MET A 1 -27.56 6.68 -26.03
C MET A 1 -26.71 7.03 -24.82
N SER A 2 -26.68 6.18 -23.80
CA SER A 2 -25.77 6.35 -22.66
C SER A 2 -24.32 6.23 -23.15
N PHE A 3 -23.44 7.09 -22.65
CA PHE A 3 -22.00 6.95 -22.90
C PHE A 3 -21.53 5.62 -22.29
N GLU A 4 -21.18 4.65 -23.15
CA GLU A 4 -20.49 3.43 -22.74
C GLU A 4 -19.01 3.58 -23.13
N LEU A 5 -18.15 3.84 -22.14
CA LEU A 5 -16.71 4.01 -22.36
C LEU A 5 -16.06 2.72 -22.90
N ILE A 6 -16.55 1.56 -22.46
CA ILE A 6 -16.19 0.23 -22.94
C ILE A 6 -17.49 -0.54 -23.17
N ARG A 7 -17.68 -1.10 -24.37
CA ARG A 7 -18.88 -1.88 -24.71
C ARG A 7 -18.97 -3.16 -23.88
N GLN A 8 -20.18 -3.53 -23.45
CA GLN A 8 -20.40 -4.76 -22.69
C GLN A 8 -20.10 -6.05 -23.49
N ASP A 9 -20.10 -5.97 -24.82
CA ASP A 9 -19.78 -7.07 -25.74
C ASP A 9 -18.26 -7.23 -26.02
N THR A 10 -17.41 -6.56 -25.25
CA THR A 10 -15.96 -6.74 -25.35
C THR A 10 -15.61 -8.19 -25.00
N ASN A 11 -14.77 -8.84 -25.82
CA ASN A 11 -14.36 -10.23 -25.64
C ASN A 11 -12.84 -10.36 -25.66
N ILE A 12 -12.18 -9.73 -24.68
CA ILE A 12 -10.74 -9.83 -24.49
C ILE A 12 -10.43 -11.13 -23.73
N ASP A 13 -9.39 -11.86 -24.14
CA ASP A 13 -8.94 -13.09 -23.48
C ASP A 13 -7.91 -12.82 -22.37
N PHE A 14 -8.40 -12.33 -21.23
CA PHE A 14 -7.61 -12.08 -20.02
C PHE A 14 -6.99 -13.36 -19.46
N VAL A 15 -7.76 -14.46 -19.51
CA VAL A 15 -7.32 -15.74 -18.95
C VAL A 15 -6.23 -16.38 -19.80
N GLY A 16 -6.24 -16.20 -21.12
CA GLY A 16 -5.15 -16.58 -22.01
C GLY A 16 -3.89 -15.71 -21.82
N MET A 17 -4.06 -14.42 -21.54
CA MET A 17 -2.96 -13.48 -21.30
C MET A 17 -2.29 -13.64 -19.92
N ARG A 18 -2.85 -14.46 -19.01
CA ARG A 18 -2.37 -14.61 -17.62
C ARG A 18 -0.88 -14.91 -17.49
N LYS A 19 -0.30 -15.69 -18.43
CA LYS A 19 1.14 -16.05 -18.37
C LYS A 19 2.04 -14.83 -18.52
N TYR A 20 1.72 -13.95 -19.47
CA TYR A 20 2.47 -12.72 -19.68
C TYR A 20 2.30 -11.76 -18.50
N ALA A 21 1.08 -11.68 -17.96
CA ALA A 21 0.82 -10.88 -16.77
C ALA A 21 1.63 -11.38 -15.57
N TYR A 22 1.59 -12.68 -15.28
CA TYR A 22 2.36 -13.27 -14.18
C TYR A 22 3.86 -13.07 -14.32
N ILE A 23 4.41 -13.16 -15.53
CA ILE A 23 5.83 -12.89 -15.77
C ILE A 23 6.15 -11.41 -15.49
N LEU A 24 5.35 -10.48 -16.01
CA LEU A 24 5.55 -9.04 -15.76
C LEU A 24 5.47 -8.72 -14.27
N SER A 25 4.42 -9.18 -13.59
CA SER A 25 4.25 -9.06 -12.14
C SER A 25 5.44 -9.63 -11.37
N ALA A 26 5.89 -10.83 -11.73
CA ALA A 26 7.01 -11.49 -11.06
C ALA A 26 8.31 -10.69 -11.24
N VAL A 27 8.61 -10.19 -12.44
CA VAL A 27 9.80 -9.37 -12.70
C VAL A 27 9.76 -8.10 -11.86
N LEU A 28 8.64 -7.38 -11.86
CA LEU A 28 8.51 -6.13 -11.11
C LEU A 28 8.59 -6.38 -9.59
N LEU A 29 7.92 -7.42 -9.09
CA LEU A 29 7.99 -7.82 -7.68
C LEU A 29 9.41 -8.21 -7.28
N LEU A 30 10.10 -9.04 -8.08
CA LEU A 30 11.47 -9.46 -7.81
C LEU A 30 12.42 -8.27 -7.78
N THR A 31 12.26 -7.32 -8.70
CA THR A 31 13.09 -6.10 -8.75
C THR A 31 12.86 -5.24 -7.49
N GLY A 32 11.61 -5.06 -7.09
CA GLY A 32 11.26 -4.33 -5.86
C GLY A 32 11.76 -5.01 -4.59
N VAL A 33 11.54 -6.32 -4.45
CA VAL A 33 12.01 -7.11 -3.31
C VAL A 33 13.53 -7.15 -3.25
N LEU A 34 14.21 -7.30 -4.38
CA LEU A 34 15.68 -7.26 -4.44
C LEU A 34 16.21 -5.90 -4.00
N SER A 35 15.58 -4.79 -4.43
CA SER A 35 15.92 -3.45 -3.94
C SER A 35 15.76 -3.35 -2.42
N LEU A 36 14.65 -3.86 -1.86
CA LEU A 36 14.43 -3.87 -0.42
C LEU A 36 15.49 -4.69 0.32
N ILE A 37 15.87 -5.86 -0.19
CA ILE A 37 16.90 -6.71 0.43
C ILE A 37 18.27 -6.02 0.37
N ILE A 38 18.69 -5.51 -0.80
CA ILE A 38 19.99 -4.85 -0.98
C ILE A 38 20.11 -3.62 -0.08
N LYS A 39 19.02 -2.85 0.10
CA LYS A 39 18.99 -1.64 0.92
C LYS A 39 18.72 -1.91 2.40
N GLY A 40 18.56 -3.16 2.82
CA GLY A 40 18.32 -3.54 4.22
C GLY A 40 16.90 -3.20 4.72
N GLY A 41 15.93 -3.03 3.82
CA GLY A 41 14.53 -2.75 4.11
C GLY A 41 14.03 -1.45 3.46
N PRO A 42 12.77 -1.06 3.75
CA PRO A 42 12.25 0.24 3.35
C PRO A 42 12.97 1.35 4.12
N ARG A 43 13.21 2.49 3.46
CA ARG A 43 13.78 3.66 4.09
C ARG A 43 12.73 4.31 4.98
N TYR A 44 12.92 4.27 6.29
CA TYR A 44 11.96 4.82 7.24
C TYR A 44 12.09 6.35 7.35
N GLY A 45 10.94 7.03 7.31
CA GLY A 45 10.83 8.46 7.60
C GLY A 45 10.97 8.75 9.09
N ILE A 46 10.91 10.03 9.46
CA ILE A 46 11.12 10.49 10.84
C ILE A 46 10.13 9.87 11.84
N ASP A 47 8.92 9.57 11.40
CA ASP A 47 7.87 8.95 12.23
C ASP A 47 8.26 7.57 12.75
N PHE A 48 9.18 6.87 12.06
CA PHE A 48 9.58 5.51 12.41
C PHE A 48 11.05 5.41 12.80
N ALA A 49 11.93 6.17 12.13
CA ALA A 49 13.34 6.22 12.44
C ALA A 49 13.65 7.08 13.68
N GLY A 50 12.78 8.04 13.99
CA GLY A 50 13.08 9.15 14.90
C GLY A 50 14.02 10.18 14.26
N GLY A 51 14.08 11.36 14.86
CA GLY A 51 14.87 12.48 14.37
C GLY A 51 14.09 13.78 14.37
N PHE A 52 14.56 14.75 13.60
CA PHE A 52 13.85 15.99 13.40
C PHE A 52 13.85 16.43 11.94
N ASN A 53 12.78 17.11 11.55
CA ASN A 53 12.62 17.79 10.28
C ASN A 53 12.41 19.27 10.54
N VAL A 54 13.18 20.13 9.89
CA VAL A 54 12.96 21.58 9.88
C VAL A 54 12.65 22.00 8.45
N GLN A 55 11.43 22.47 8.23
CA GLN A 55 11.01 23.06 6.97
C GLN A 55 11.27 24.56 7.03
N MET A 56 12.13 25.02 6.14
CA MET A 56 12.51 26.42 6.01
C MET A 56 12.03 26.97 4.67
N GLN A 57 11.53 28.19 4.70
CA GLN A 57 11.13 28.97 3.54
C GLN A 57 12.12 30.12 3.37
N PHE A 58 12.71 30.24 2.19
CA PHE A 58 13.63 31.33 1.88
C PHE A 58 12.94 32.38 1.00
N SER A 59 13.35 33.63 1.14
CA SER A 59 12.86 34.71 0.26
C SER A 59 13.46 34.66 -1.15
N GLN A 60 14.60 33.99 -1.31
CA GLN A 60 15.32 33.82 -2.58
C GLN A 60 15.85 32.38 -2.70
N ALA A 61 16.13 31.94 -3.92
CA ALA A 61 16.75 30.63 -4.13
C ALA A 61 18.11 30.56 -3.41
N VAL A 62 18.29 29.54 -2.57
CA VAL A 62 19.54 29.28 -1.84
C VAL A 62 20.16 28.01 -2.39
N GLU A 63 21.47 28.05 -2.67
CA GLU A 63 22.20 26.87 -3.12
C GLU A 63 22.37 25.87 -1.95
N LEU A 64 21.90 24.63 -2.15
CA LEU A 64 21.89 23.60 -1.11
C LEU A 64 23.26 23.31 -0.49
N ASP A 65 24.33 23.37 -1.28
CA ASP A 65 25.68 23.07 -0.78
C ASP A 65 26.21 24.19 0.13
N THR A 66 25.88 25.45 -0.18
CA THR A 66 26.20 26.58 0.71
C THR A 66 25.44 26.50 2.03
N LEU A 67 24.16 26.13 1.97
CA LEU A 67 23.33 25.95 3.16
C LEU A 67 23.80 24.75 4.00
N ARG A 68 24.19 23.64 3.35
CA ARG A 68 24.78 22.49 4.03
C ARG A 68 26.08 22.86 4.73
N ALA A 69 26.99 23.58 4.07
CA ALA A 69 28.24 24.02 4.67
C ALA A 69 28.03 25.05 5.80
N ALA A 70 26.96 25.85 5.71
CA ALA A 70 26.59 26.78 6.76
C ALA A 70 26.13 26.04 8.03
N LEU A 71 25.23 25.08 7.85
CA LEU A 71 24.60 24.34 8.94
C LEU A 71 25.43 23.16 9.46
N ASP A 72 26.54 22.82 8.80
CA ASP A 72 27.52 21.85 9.27
C ASP A 72 28.16 22.38 10.57
N SER A 73 27.63 21.90 11.68
CA SER A 73 28.01 22.28 13.04
C SER A 73 27.96 21.06 13.94
N PRO A 74 28.78 21.02 15.01
CA PRO A 74 28.73 19.94 16.01
C PRO A 74 27.36 19.80 16.68
N ALA A 75 26.54 20.86 16.66
CA ALA A 75 25.20 20.88 17.22
C ALA A 75 24.18 20.12 16.36
N LEU A 76 24.43 19.94 15.05
CA LEU A 76 23.52 19.30 14.10
C LEU A 76 24.20 18.11 13.38
N PRO A 77 24.57 17.04 14.11
CA PRO A 77 25.29 15.91 13.52
C PRO A 77 24.43 15.15 12.50
N GLY A 78 24.99 14.86 11.33
CA GLY A 78 24.32 14.07 10.29
C GLY A 78 23.18 14.81 9.58
N LEU A 79 23.24 16.14 9.54
CA LEU A 79 22.26 16.98 8.85
C LEU A 79 22.27 16.73 7.33
N VAL A 80 21.11 16.39 6.79
CA VAL A 80 20.85 16.25 5.36
C VAL A 80 19.94 17.41 4.94
N VAL A 81 20.41 18.18 3.97
CA VAL A 81 19.71 19.31 3.36
C VAL A 81 19.15 18.85 2.02
N GLN A 82 17.84 18.98 1.83
CA GLN A 82 17.14 18.60 0.60
C GLN A 82 16.20 19.72 0.15
N ASN A 83 16.04 19.89 -1.16
CA ASN A 83 14.97 20.74 -1.70
C ASN A 83 13.61 20.17 -1.30
N PHE A 84 12.69 21.06 -0.97
CA PHE A 84 11.33 20.72 -0.60
C PHE A 84 10.35 21.64 -1.34
N GLY A 85 9.15 21.15 -1.63
CA GLY A 85 8.16 21.91 -2.40
C GLY A 85 8.52 22.07 -3.89
N ASP A 86 7.78 22.94 -4.58
CA ASP A 86 7.99 23.20 -6.00
C ASP A 86 9.19 24.14 -6.25
N ALA A 87 9.70 24.14 -7.48
CA ALA A 87 10.89 24.92 -7.86
C ALA A 87 10.77 26.45 -7.60
N GLY A 88 9.55 26.97 -7.44
CA GLY A 88 9.28 28.37 -7.12
C GLY A 88 9.08 28.67 -5.63
N ASP A 89 8.91 27.64 -4.79
CA ASP A 89 8.61 27.83 -3.37
C ASP A 89 9.85 28.09 -2.54
N HIS A 90 11.07 27.93 -3.07
CA HIS A 90 12.33 28.14 -2.32
C HIS A 90 12.32 27.51 -0.91
N GLN A 91 11.69 26.34 -0.78
CA GLN A 91 11.62 25.61 0.49
C GLN A 91 12.75 24.60 0.57
N VAL A 92 13.30 24.46 1.76
CA VAL A 92 14.33 23.47 2.06
C VAL A 92 13.89 22.69 3.28
N LEU A 93 14.05 21.38 3.19
CA LEU A 93 13.91 20.47 4.31
C LEU A 93 15.29 20.14 4.87
N LEU A 94 15.50 20.52 6.12
CA LEU A 94 16.62 20.05 6.92
C LEU A 94 16.20 18.83 7.71
N ARG A 95 17.07 17.83 7.75
CA ARG A 95 16.82 16.63 8.53
C ARG A 95 18.07 16.17 9.24
N ALA A 96 17.95 15.75 10.49
CA ALA A 96 18.98 14.94 11.10
C ALA A 96 18.38 13.80 11.93
N SER A 97 19.22 12.80 12.18
CA SER A 97 18.92 11.75 13.15
C SER A 97 18.76 12.35 14.54
N PHE A 98 18.01 11.66 15.39
CA PHE A 98 17.73 12.13 16.75
C PHE A 98 19.03 12.39 17.52
N SER A 99 19.14 13.58 18.10
CA SER A 99 20.11 13.94 19.12
C SER A 99 19.35 14.19 20.43
N ASP A 100 20.02 14.14 21.60
CA ASP A 100 19.41 14.44 22.91
C ASP A 100 18.97 15.92 23.07
N GLN A 101 18.91 16.67 21.97
CA GLN A 101 18.51 18.06 21.93
C GLN A 101 16.99 18.20 21.85
N THR A 102 16.48 19.24 22.51
CA THR A 102 15.08 19.64 22.40
C THR A 102 14.81 20.44 21.13
N ALA A 103 13.55 20.49 20.69
CA ALA A 103 13.11 21.30 19.55
C ALA A 103 13.60 22.77 19.62
N ASN A 104 13.60 23.37 20.81
CA ASN A 104 14.06 24.74 21.02
C ASN A 104 15.58 24.88 20.84
N GLN A 105 16.35 23.86 21.25
CA GLN A 105 17.80 23.86 21.07
C GLN A 105 18.17 23.67 19.60
N VAL A 106 17.46 22.81 18.87
CA VAL A 106 17.64 22.65 17.42
C VAL A 106 17.31 23.97 16.70
N ARG A 107 16.21 24.63 17.06
CA ARG A 107 15.84 25.93 16.48
C ARG A 107 16.91 26.98 16.74
N ALA A 108 17.38 27.10 17.98
CA ALA A 108 18.45 28.03 18.34
C ALA A 108 19.76 27.74 17.60
N ALA A 109 20.12 26.46 17.42
CA ALA A 109 21.31 26.06 16.69
C ALA A 109 21.21 26.41 15.18
N VAL A 110 20.04 26.21 14.57
CA VAL A 110 19.77 26.63 13.19
C VAL A 110 19.85 28.15 13.09
N ASP A 111 19.20 28.88 13.99
CA ASP A 111 19.18 30.35 13.97
C ASP A 111 20.60 30.93 14.13
N GLN A 112 21.40 30.36 15.03
CA GLN A 112 22.79 30.77 15.22
C GLN A 112 23.65 30.47 13.99
N ALA A 113 23.56 29.26 13.42
CA ALA A 113 24.33 28.89 12.23
C ALA A 113 23.97 29.74 11.00
N MET A 114 22.68 30.11 10.86
CA MET A 114 22.21 30.98 9.81
C MET A 114 22.69 32.43 9.99
N ALA A 115 22.65 32.96 11.22
CA ALA A 115 23.14 34.30 11.52
C ALA A 115 24.65 34.44 11.28
N ASP A 116 25.44 33.46 11.71
CA ASP A 116 26.91 33.51 11.65
C ASP A 116 27.46 33.41 10.22
N LYS A 117 26.81 32.63 9.34
CA LYS A 117 27.34 32.31 7.99
C LYS A 117 26.49 32.80 6.82
N LEU A 118 25.22 33.13 7.05
CA LEU A 118 24.23 33.47 6.01
C LEU A 118 23.41 34.73 6.36
N GLY A 119 23.92 35.61 7.23
CA GLY A 119 23.18 36.74 7.82
C GLY A 119 22.48 37.75 6.87
N ASN A 120 22.66 37.65 5.55
CA ASN A 120 21.94 38.44 4.55
C ASN A 120 20.74 37.71 3.91
N VAL A 121 20.47 36.45 4.27
CA VAL A 121 19.37 35.65 3.70
C VAL A 121 18.20 35.61 4.67
N SER A 122 17.07 36.20 4.29
CA SER A 122 15.82 36.10 5.04
C SER A 122 15.23 34.70 4.91
N TYR A 123 14.91 34.08 6.04
CA TYR A 123 14.30 32.76 6.12
C TYR A 123 13.22 32.72 7.20
N GLU A 124 12.26 31.81 7.02
CA GLU A 124 11.22 31.51 8.01
C GLU A 124 11.16 30.01 8.24
N ILE A 125 11.18 29.59 9.51
CA ILE A 125 10.96 28.18 9.87
C ILE A 125 9.45 27.95 9.94
N GLN A 126 8.89 27.37 8.88
CA GLN A 126 7.46 27.08 8.76
C GLN A 126 7.04 25.93 9.69
N ARG A 127 7.86 24.89 9.79
CA ARG A 127 7.54 23.69 10.58
C ARG A 127 8.80 23.08 11.16
N LEU A 128 8.76 22.73 12.44
CA LEU A 128 9.79 21.93 13.08
C LEU A 128 9.11 20.74 13.75
N GLU A 129 9.49 19.54 13.33
CA GLU A 129 8.96 18.29 13.86
C GLU A 129 10.09 17.50 14.49
N MET A 130 9.82 16.89 15.63
CA MET A 130 10.77 16.05 16.33
C MET A 130 10.07 14.81 16.86
N VAL A 131 10.64 13.65 16.54
CA VAL A 131 10.15 12.35 16.98
C VAL A 131 11.29 11.62 17.68
N GLY A 132 11.09 11.26 18.94
CA GLY A 132 12.06 10.47 19.69
C GLY A 132 12.12 9.01 19.19
N PRO A 133 13.27 8.31 19.28
CA PRO A 133 13.44 6.96 18.76
C PRO A 133 12.48 5.94 19.40
N LYS A 134 12.14 6.13 20.67
CA LYS A 134 11.15 5.28 21.37
C LYS A 134 9.73 5.46 20.81
N VAL A 135 9.33 6.71 20.56
CA VAL A 135 8.02 7.01 19.96
C VAL A 135 7.97 6.50 18.53
N GLY A 136 9.05 6.68 17.77
CA GLY A 136 9.10 6.19 16.39
C GLY A 136 9.01 4.66 16.28
N ALA A 137 9.66 3.93 17.19
CA ALA A 137 9.54 2.49 17.26
C ALA A 137 8.09 2.03 17.55
N ASP A 138 7.40 2.69 18.50
CA ASP A 138 6.00 2.41 18.85
C ASP A 138 5.04 2.73 17.70
N LEU A 139 5.24 3.86 17.01
CA LEU A 139 4.45 4.22 15.83
C LEU A 139 4.65 3.23 14.69
N ARG A 140 5.88 2.77 14.46
CA ARG A 140 6.19 1.74 13.45
C ARG A 140 5.50 0.42 13.76
N GLU A 141 5.52 0.01 15.02
CA GLU A 141 4.83 -1.20 15.49
C GLU A 141 3.32 -1.11 15.26
N LYS A 142 2.69 -0.01 15.66
CA LYS A 142 1.25 0.23 15.42
C LYS A 142 0.89 0.26 13.94
N ALA A 143 1.73 0.87 13.11
CA ALA A 143 1.53 0.92 11.67
C ALA A 143 1.57 -0.49 11.03
N LEU A 144 2.55 -1.30 11.42
CA LEU A 144 2.67 -2.68 10.94
C LEU A 144 1.50 -3.57 11.42
N GLN A 145 1.07 -3.41 12.67
CA GLN A 145 -0.13 -4.07 13.20
C GLN A 145 -1.38 -3.64 12.44
N ALA A 146 -1.55 -2.36 12.12
CA ALA A 146 -2.71 -1.86 11.37
C ALA A 146 -2.82 -2.52 9.99
N ILE A 147 -1.70 -2.65 9.25
CA ILE A 147 -1.66 -3.35 7.95
C ILE A 147 -2.05 -4.83 8.14
N PHE A 148 -1.48 -5.50 9.14
CA PHE A 148 -1.78 -6.90 9.41
C PHE A 148 -3.27 -7.11 9.72
N TYR A 149 -3.83 -6.33 10.66
CA TYR A 149 -5.24 -6.44 11.03
C TYR A 149 -6.17 -6.08 9.87
N ALA A 150 -5.79 -5.12 9.02
CA ALA A 150 -6.53 -4.84 7.79
C ALA A 150 -6.60 -6.09 6.90
N ILE A 151 -5.47 -6.72 6.57
CA ILE A 151 -5.40 -7.96 5.76
C ILE A 151 -6.25 -9.08 6.40
N LEU A 152 -6.15 -9.26 7.70
CA LEU A 152 -6.92 -10.26 8.45
C LEU A 152 -8.43 -10.01 8.38
N LEU A 153 -8.87 -8.78 8.60
CA LEU A 153 -10.28 -8.40 8.54
C LEU A 153 -10.84 -8.60 7.12
N MET A 154 -10.07 -8.25 6.09
CA MET A 154 -10.47 -8.45 4.70
C MET A 154 -10.51 -9.93 4.31
N ALA A 155 -9.54 -10.73 4.72
CA ALA A 155 -9.55 -12.18 4.51
C ALA A 155 -10.79 -12.83 5.16
N THR A 156 -11.08 -12.44 6.40
CA THR A 156 -12.26 -12.89 7.15
C THR A 156 -13.54 -12.48 6.45
N TYR A 157 -13.64 -11.21 6.02
CA TYR A 157 -14.78 -10.69 5.28
C TYR A 157 -15.00 -11.44 3.96
N ILE A 158 -13.96 -11.62 3.15
CA ILE A 158 -14.08 -12.33 1.86
C ILE A 158 -14.50 -13.78 2.08
N SER A 159 -13.91 -14.46 3.06
CA SER A 159 -14.29 -15.82 3.42
C SER A 159 -15.78 -15.90 3.79
N GLY A 160 -16.27 -15.00 4.63
CA GLY A 160 -17.69 -14.95 5.00
C GLY A 160 -18.60 -14.62 3.81
N ARG A 161 -18.28 -13.56 3.05
CA ARG A 161 -19.11 -13.02 1.97
C ARG A 161 -19.18 -13.90 0.71
N PHE A 162 -18.06 -14.53 0.34
CA PHE A 162 -17.95 -15.27 -0.92
C PHE A 162 -18.14 -16.77 -0.77
N GLU A 163 -17.70 -17.35 0.35
CA GLU A 163 -17.84 -18.78 0.59
C GLU A 163 -18.99 -19.13 1.53
N GLN A 164 -19.66 -18.13 2.11
CA GLN A 164 -20.73 -18.32 3.11
C GLN A 164 -20.27 -19.10 4.35
N LYS A 165 -18.95 -19.21 4.57
CA LYS A 165 -18.32 -19.92 5.69
C LYS A 165 -17.98 -18.97 6.83
N TRP A 166 -18.97 -18.23 7.35
CA TRP A 166 -18.77 -17.26 8.43
C TRP A 166 -18.16 -17.86 9.70
N MET A 167 -18.57 -19.09 10.07
CA MET A 167 -18.00 -19.80 11.22
C MET A 167 -16.52 -20.12 11.01
N VAL A 168 -16.15 -20.59 9.82
CA VAL A 168 -14.75 -20.90 9.48
C VAL A 168 -13.90 -19.64 9.40
N ALA A 169 -14.46 -18.55 8.88
CA ALA A 169 -13.82 -17.24 8.87
C ALA A 169 -13.53 -16.74 10.30
N GLY A 170 -14.48 -16.91 11.23
CA GLY A 170 -14.29 -16.59 12.65
C GLY A 170 -13.21 -17.46 13.31
N LEU A 171 -13.18 -18.76 13.02
CA LEU A 171 -12.12 -19.66 13.51
C LEU A 171 -10.74 -19.28 12.96
N MET A 172 -10.67 -18.89 11.68
CA MET A 172 -9.43 -18.39 11.08
C MET A 172 -8.95 -17.12 11.77
N ALA A 173 -9.83 -16.14 12.00
CA ALA A 173 -9.50 -14.91 12.69
C ALA A 173 -8.99 -15.17 14.12
N ALA A 174 -9.66 -16.06 14.87
CA ALA A 174 -9.23 -16.46 16.21
C ALA A 174 -7.88 -17.19 16.20
N GLY A 175 -7.66 -18.09 15.24
CA GLY A 175 -6.39 -18.79 15.07
C GLY A 175 -5.24 -17.83 14.77
N LEU A 176 -5.46 -16.84 13.91
CA LEU A 176 -4.47 -15.81 13.59
C LEU A 176 -4.19 -14.88 14.77
N ALA A 177 -5.23 -14.44 15.49
CA ALA A 177 -5.06 -13.66 16.71
C ALA A 177 -4.23 -14.43 17.75
N SER A 178 -4.45 -15.74 17.87
CA SER A 178 -3.66 -16.62 18.75
C SER A 178 -2.20 -16.70 18.31
N VAL A 179 -1.93 -16.81 17.00
CA VAL A 179 -0.55 -16.82 16.47
C VAL A 179 0.17 -15.51 16.80
N VAL A 180 -0.48 -14.36 16.59
CA VAL A 180 0.10 -13.05 16.92
C VAL A 180 0.36 -12.93 18.41
N TYR A 181 -0.62 -13.29 19.24
CA TYR A 181 -0.48 -13.25 20.70
C TYR A 181 0.69 -14.13 21.19
N VAL A 182 0.86 -15.33 20.63
CA VAL A 182 1.99 -16.20 20.97
C VAL A 182 3.32 -15.58 20.53
N LEU A 183 3.39 -14.96 19.35
CA LEU A 183 4.60 -14.29 18.87
C LEU A 183 4.97 -13.08 19.73
N GLU A 184 3.98 -12.32 20.20
CA GLU A 184 4.17 -11.25 21.18
C GLU A 184 4.69 -11.79 22.51
N LEU A 185 4.14 -12.91 23.01
CA LEU A 185 4.61 -13.57 24.23
C LEU A 185 6.07 -14.03 24.12
N LEU A 186 6.47 -14.49 22.93
CA LEU A 186 7.84 -14.89 22.62
C LEU A 186 8.79 -13.71 22.40
N HIS A 187 8.32 -12.46 22.55
CA HIS A 187 9.07 -11.24 22.29
C HIS A 187 9.71 -11.25 20.89
N ALA A 188 9.01 -11.84 19.91
CA ALA A 188 9.51 -11.90 18.54
C ALA A 188 9.56 -10.49 17.94
N PRO A 189 10.59 -10.18 17.12
CA PRO A 189 10.67 -8.88 16.46
C PRO A 189 9.47 -8.68 15.53
N MET A 190 8.91 -7.47 15.52
CA MET A 190 7.69 -7.15 14.78
C MET A 190 7.73 -7.57 13.30
N SER A 191 8.88 -7.41 12.63
CA SER A 191 9.06 -7.83 11.23
C SER A 191 8.82 -9.33 11.04
N VAL A 192 9.28 -10.16 11.99
CA VAL A 192 9.02 -11.61 11.98
C VAL A 192 7.57 -11.90 12.30
N SER A 193 6.96 -11.18 13.24
CA SER A 193 5.55 -11.35 13.61
C SER A 193 4.61 -11.12 12.43
N VAL A 194 4.81 -10.04 11.68
CA VAL A 194 3.99 -9.72 10.49
C VAL A 194 4.15 -10.76 9.39
N VAL A 195 5.39 -11.18 9.09
CA VAL A 195 5.67 -12.19 8.06
C VAL A 195 5.07 -13.53 8.46
N ALA A 196 5.27 -13.97 9.71
CA ALA A 196 4.70 -15.20 10.24
C ALA A 196 3.18 -15.18 10.19
N ALA A 197 2.55 -14.04 10.55
CA ALA A 197 1.11 -13.93 10.56
C ALA A 197 0.51 -13.88 9.14
N THR A 198 1.22 -13.27 8.17
CA THR A 198 0.83 -13.32 6.75
C THR A 198 0.94 -14.74 6.20
N ILE A 199 2.02 -15.46 6.51
CA ILE A 199 2.19 -16.87 6.14
C ILE A 199 1.09 -17.72 6.79
N ALA A 200 0.84 -17.54 8.09
CA ALA A 200 -0.23 -18.24 8.80
C ALA A 200 -1.60 -17.98 8.16
N THR A 201 -1.84 -16.74 7.68
CA THR A 201 -3.09 -16.39 6.98
C THR A 201 -3.24 -17.19 5.69
N LEU A 202 -2.20 -17.24 4.86
CA LEU A 202 -2.18 -18.03 3.63
C LEU A 202 -2.37 -19.53 3.91
N VAL A 203 -1.67 -20.06 4.92
CA VAL A 203 -1.76 -21.48 5.33
C VAL A 203 -3.16 -21.81 5.83
N LEU A 204 -3.74 -21.01 6.72
CA LEU A 204 -5.08 -21.22 7.24
C LEU A 204 -6.12 -21.12 6.13
N CYS A 205 -6.03 -20.14 5.23
CA CYS A 205 -6.90 -20.06 4.05
C CYS A 205 -6.79 -21.33 3.18
N ALA A 206 -5.59 -21.84 2.95
CA ALA A 206 -5.39 -23.06 2.16
C ALA A 206 -5.98 -24.31 2.86
N VAL A 207 -5.67 -24.50 4.15
CA VAL A 207 -6.15 -25.64 4.96
C VAL A 207 -7.67 -25.64 5.09
N LEU A 208 -8.27 -24.48 5.32
CA LEU A 208 -9.71 -24.28 5.46
C LEU A 208 -10.44 -24.24 4.09
N ARG A 209 -9.71 -24.42 2.99
CA ARG A 209 -10.21 -24.40 1.60
C ARG A 209 -10.95 -23.10 1.26
N LEU A 210 -10.42 -21.98 1.74
CA LEU A 210 -10.89 -20.62 1.50
C LEU A 210 -10.27 -20.06 0.21
N LYS A 211 -10.72 -20.58 -0.93
CA LYS A 211 -10.18 -20.31 -2.27
C LYS A 211 -10.33 -18.86 -2.71
N TYR A 212 -11.46 -18.23 -2.41
CA TYR A 212 -11.67 -16.81 -2.75
C TYR A 212 -10.81 -15.90 -1.86
N ALA A 213 -10.75 -16.20 -0.56
CA ALA A 213 -9.89 -15.46 0.36
C ALA A 213 -8.40 -15.61 -0.01
N LEU A 214 -7.97 -16.83 -0.36
CA LEU A 214 -6.60 -17.11 -0.78
C LEU A 214 -6.22 -16.32 -2.05
N GLY A 215 -7.09 -16.32 -3.06
CA GLY A 215 -6.87 -15.55 -4.29
C GLY A 215 -6.77 -14.05 -4.02
N ALA A 216 -7.65 -13.51 -3.18
CA ALA A 216 -7.64 -12.10 -2.82
C ALA A 216 -6.41 -11.70 -2.01
N ILE A 217 -6.00 -12.50 -1.01
CA ILE A 217 -4.80 -12.20 -0.21
C ILE A 217 -3.55 -12.19 -1.08
N VAL A 218 -3.42 -13.13 -2.02
CA VAL A 218 -2.27 -13.15 -2.94
C VAL A 218 -2.24 -11.91 -3.84
N ALA A 219 -3.40 -11.48 -4.35
CA ALA A 219 -3.51 -10.22 -5.09
C ALA A 219 -3.13 -9.01 -4.22
N LEU A 220 -3.61 -8.95 -2.98
CA LEU A 220 -3.27 -7.86 -2.05
C LEU A 220 -1.78 -7.80 -1.71
N ILE A 221 -1.12 -8.95 -1.50
CA ILE A 221 0.33 -9.00 -1.26
C ILE A 221 1.06 -8.41 -2.48
N HIS A 222 0.65 -8.80 -3.69
CA HIS A 222 1.20 -8.22 -4.92
C HIS A 222 1.00 -6.70 -4.99
N ASP A 223 -0.20 -6.22 -4.66
CA ASP A 223 -0.59 -4.81 -4.79
C ASP A 223 0.04 -3.89 -3.75
N VAL A 224 0.44 -4.42 -2.60
CA VAL A 224 1.21 -3.69 -1.58
C VAL A 224 2.70 -3.72 -1.90
N MET A 225 3.23 -4.88 -2.32
CA MET A 225 4.66 -5.06 -2.54
C MET A 225 5.18 -4.31 -3.77
N LEU A 226 4.37 -4.16 -4.82
CA LEU A 226 4.78 -3.43 -6.02
C LEU A 226 5.02 -1.94 -5.77
N PRO A 227 4.05 -1.16 -5.24
CA PRO A 227 4.28 0.24 -4.89
C PRO A 227 5.40 0.41 -3.85
N LEU A 228 5.47 -0.47 -2.84
CA LEU A 228 6.53 -0.42 -1.83
C LEU A 228 7.92 -0.69 -2.42
N GLY A 229 8.02 -1.64 -3.35
CA GLY A 229 9.24 -1.94 -4.09
C GLY A 229 9.68 -0.76 -4.97
N LEU A 230 8.74 -0.09 -5.63
CA LEU A 230 9.03 1.14 -6.37
C LEU A 230 9.54 2.25 -5.45
N PHE A 231 8.94 2.43 -4.27
CA PHE A 231 9.41 3.40 -3.27
C PHE A 231 10.84 3.12 -2.82
N SER A 232 11.16 1.84 -2.59
CA SER A 232 12.53 1.41 -2.33
C SER A 232 13.46 1.80 -3.48
N LEU A 233 13.09 1.53 -4.73
CA LEU A 233 13.89 1.88 -5.91
C LEU A 233 14.15 3.38 -6.02
N LEU A 234 13.13 4.20 -5.78
CA LEU A 234 13.18 5.66 -5.84
C LEU A 234 13.84 6.32 -4.61
N ASN A 235 14.30 5.53 -3.63
CA ASN A 235 14.84 6.00 -2.35
C ASN A 235 13.87 6.90 -1.56
N LYS A 236 12.56 6.69 -1.81
CA LYS A 236 11.47 7.37 -1.10
C LYS A 236 11.27 6.73 0.26
N GLU A 237 10.73 7.52 1.16
CA GLU A 237 10.61 7.13 2.56
C GLU A 237 9.23 6.59 2.87
N VAL A 238 9.16 5.76 3.89
CA VAL A 238 7.91 5.23 4.44
C VAL A 238 7.70 5.91 5.78
N ASP A 239 6.67 6.73 5.86
CA ASP A 239 6.19 7.40 7.08
C ASP A 239 4.73 7.00 7.34
N LEU A 240 4.05 7.60 8.33
CA LEU A 240 2.66 7.28 8.62
C LEU A 240 1.71 7.60 7.44
N THR A 241 2.04 8.62 6.67
CA THR A 241 1.28 9.04 5.48
C THR A 241 1.31 7.95 4.41
N ILE A 242 2.49 7.36 4.17
CA ILE A 242 2.64 6.23 3.24
C ILE A 242 1.91 4.98 3.74
N ILE A 243 1.89 4.71 5.04
CA ILE A 243 1.10 3.60 5.60
C ILE A 243 -0.40 3.82 5.35
N ALA A 244 -0.89 5.05 5.53
CA ALA A 244 -2.28 5.39 5.21
C ALA A 244 -2.61 5.20 3.72
N ALA A 245 -1.69 5.59 2.82
CA ALA A 245 -1.83 5.33 1.40
C ALA A 245 -1.89 3.82 1.10
N LEU A 246 -1.01 3.01 1.69
CA LEU A 246 -1.02 1.55 1.51
C LEU A 246 -2.35 0.93 1.96
N LEU A 247 -2.86 1.32 3.14
CA LEU A 247 -4.17 0.87 3.63
C LEU A 247 -5.31 1.27 2.67
N THR A 248 -5.21 2.46 2.08
CA THR A 248 -6.18 2.94 1.09
C THR A 248 -6.11 2.13 -0.22
N ILE A 249 -4.90 1.86 -0.73
CA ILE A 249 -4.68 1.03 -1.93
C ILE A 249 -5.24 -0.37 -1.74
N VAL A 250 -5.02 -0.94 -0.55
CA VAL A 250 -5.52 -2.26 -0.17
C VAL A 250 -7.06 -2.31 -0.23
N GLY A 251 -7.75 -1.33 0.35
CA GLY A 251 -9.21 -1.23 0.25
C GLY A 251 -9.70 -1.00 -1.18
N TYR A 252 -8.99 -0.16 -1.93
CA TYR A 252 -9.29 0.16 -3.32
C TYR A 252 -9.18 -1.09 -4.24
N SER A 253 -8.06 -1.82 -4.19
CA SER A 253 -7.86 -3.02 -5.01
C SER A 253 -8.83 -4.14 -4.65
N LEU A 254 -9.13 -4.29 -3.35
CA LEU A 254 -10.09 -5.28 -2.88
C LEU A 254 -11.50 -5.01 -3.41
N ASN A 255 -11.92 -3.75 -3.53
CA ASN A 255 -13.22 -3.39 -4.08
C ASN A 255 -13.41 -3.95 -5.51
N ASP A 256 -12.41 -3.81 -6.38
CA ASP A 256 -12.46 -4.35 -7.75
C ASP A 256 -12.48 -5.89 -7.72
N THR A 257 -11.66 -6.50 -6.87
CA THR A 257 -11.63 -7.97 -6.69
C THR A 257 -13.00 -8.52 -6.27
N ILE A 258 -13.69 -7.85 -5.34
CA ILE A 258 -15.04 -8.19 -4.88
C ILE A 258 -16.04 -8.15 -6.04
N ILE A 259 -16.03 -7.08 -6.82
CA ILE A 259 -16.95 -6.92 -7.97
C ILE A 259 -16.76 -8.05 -8.98
N ILE A 260 -15.50 -8.36 -9.33
CA ILE A 260 -15.19 -9.43 -10.28
C ILE A 260 -15.61 -10.79 -9.71
N TYR A 261 -15.34 -11.06 -8.43
CA TYR A 261 -15.72 -12.32 -7.77
C TYR A 261 -17.23 -12.51 -7.69
N ASP A 262 -17.99 -11.44 -7.44
CA ASP A 262 -19.45 -11.49 -7.39
C ASP A 262 -20.00 -11.83 -8.79
N ARG A 263 -19.46 -11.21 -9.84
CA ARG A 263 -19.81 -11.53 -11.23
C ARG A 263 -19.41 -12.93 -11.65
N ILE A 264 -18.27 -13.46 -11.16
CA ILE A 264 -17.89 -14.87 -11.39
C ILE A 264 -18.93 -15.80 -10.76
N ARG A 265 -19.34 -15.55 -9.52
CA ARG A 265 -20.37 -16.37 -8.84
C ARG A 265 -21.72 -16.30 -9.54
N GLU A 266 -22.13 -15.12 -9.99
CA GLU A 266 -23.36 -14.93 -10.77
C GLU A 266 -23.34 -15.78 -12.05
N ASN A 267 -22.27 -15.68 -12.85
CA ASN A 267 -22.14 -16.44 -14.10
C ASN A 267 -21.99 -17.96 -13.88
N LEU A 268 -21.38 -18.39 -12.77
CA LEU A 268 -21.34 -19.80 -12.36
C LEU A 268 -22.74 -20.31 -12.01
N ARG A 269 -23.53 -19.55 -11.24
CA ARG A 269 -24.92 -19.89 -10.89
C ARG A 269 -25.83 -19.93 -12.11
N ALA A 270 -25.65 -19.00 -13.03
CA ALA A 270 -26.34 -18.95 -14.32
C ALA A 270 -25.87 -20.05 -15.30
N LYS A 271 -24.89 -20.89 -14.92
CA LYS A 271 -24.36 -22.01 -15.73
C LYS A 271 -23.95 -21.59 -17.14
N VAL A 272 -23.36 -20.40 -17.27
CA VAL A 272 -22.97 -19.81 -18.55
C VAL A 272 -22.00 -20.70 -19.34
N SER A 273 -21.11 -21.41 -18.64
CA SER A 273 -20.18 -22.37 -19.22
C SER A 273 -19.75 -23.41 -18.17
N PRO A 274 -19.47 -24.66 -18.56
CA PRO A 274 -18.84 -25.64 -17.68
C PRO A 274 -17.36 -25.32 -17.40
N SER A 275 -16.71 -24.48 -18.22
CA SER A 275 -15.32 -24.10 -18.04
C SER A 275 -15.21 -22.86 -17.15
N LEU A 276 -14.54 -23.01 -16.00
CA LEU A 276 -14.27 -21.90 -15.07
C LEU A 276 -13.45 -20.78 -15.75
N GLU A 277 -12.52 -21.13 -16.64
CA GLU A 277 -11.71 -20.15 -17.37
C GLU A 277 -12.59 -19.26 -18.27
N VAL A 278 -13.57 -19.84 -18.96
CA VAL A 278 -14.53 -19.08 -19.79
C VAL A 278 -15.41 -18.19 -18.92
N VAL A 279 -15.86 -18.69 -17.76
CA VAL A 279 -16.67 -17.90 -16.83
C VAL A 279 -15.88 -16.72 -16.29
N ILE A 280 -14.63 -16.93 -15.84
CA ILE A 280 -13.75 -15.85 -15.36
C ILE A 280 -13.56 -14.82 -16.47
N ASN A 281 -13.21 -15.25 -17.69
CA ASN A 281 -12.96 -14.34 -18.79
C ASN A 281 -14.20 -13.48 -19.12
N LYS A 282 -15.38 -14.11 -19.16
CA LYS A 282 -16.64 -13.39 -19.40
C LYS A 282 -16.96 -12.41 -18.27
N SER A 283 -16.80 -12.83 -17.02
CA SER A 283 -17.07 -11.98 -15.85
C SER A 283 -16.18 -10.75 -15.83
N VAL A 284 -14.90 -10.90 -16.13
CA VAL A 284 -13.95 -9.77 -16.21
C VAL A 284 -14.34 -8.78 -17.31
N ASN A 285 -14.70 -9.26 -18.50
CA ASN A 285 -15.17 -8.39 -19.59
C ASN A 285 -16.45 -7.62 -19.20
N GLN A 286 -17.40 -8.27 -18.53
CA GLN A 286 -18.65 -7.64 -18.08
C GLN A 286 -18.43 -6.56 -17.00
N THR A 287 -17.38 -6.66 -16.20
CA THR A 287 -17.05 -5.68 -15.14
C THR A 287 -16.02 -4.65 -15.56
N LEU A 288 -15.44 -4.79 -16.76
CA LEU A 288 -14.30 -3.98 -17.22
C LEU A 288 -14.63 -2.49 -17.28
N SER A 289 -15.80 -2.12 -17.83
CA SER A 289 -16.20 -0.71 -17.93
C SER A 289 -16.32 -0.06 -16.55
N ARG A 290 -16.88 -0.77 -15.56
CA ARG A 290 -17.00 -0.23 -14.19
C ARG A 290 -15.63 -0.02 -13.59
N THR A 291 -14.79 -1.05 -13.65
CA THR A 291 -13.41 -1.09 -13.13
C THR A 291 -12.57 0.06 -13.69
N PHE A 292 -12.63 0.29 -15.00
CA PHE A 292 -11.91 1.39 -15.65
C PHE A 292 -12.46 2.77 -15.27
N ILE A 293 -13.78 2.92 -15.13
CA ILE A 293 -14.38 4.22 -14.75
C ILE A 293 -14.02 4.56 -13.30
N THR A 294 -14.13 3.60 -12.38
CA THR A 294 -13.76 3.81 -10.97
C THR A 294 -12.26 4.07 -10.80
N ALA A 295 -11.41 3.35 -11.54
CA ALA A 295 -9.96 3.63 -11.58
C ALA A 295 -9.63 4.97 -12.20
N GLY A 296 -10.25 5.30 -13.32
CA GLY A 296 -10.03 6.58 -13.99
C GLY A 296 -10.38 7.77 -13.11
N THR A 297 -11.52 7.73 -12.41
CA THR A 297 -11.93 8.85 -11.54
C THR A 297 -11.01 9.00 -10.32
N THR A 298 -10.64 7.90 -9.66
CA THR A 298 -9.66 7.95 -8.55
C THR A 298 -8.30 8.41 -9.07
N PHE A 299 -7.84 7.90 -10.21
CA PHE A 299 -6.57 8.28 -10.81
C PHE A 299 -6.53 9.78 -11.14
N ILE A 300 -7.58 10.34 -11.75
CA ILE A 300 -7.64 11.78 -12.06
C ILE A 300 -7.63 12.64 -10.78
N ALA A 301 -8.37 12.22 -9.75
CA ALA A 301 -8.41 12.93 -8.47
C ALA A 301 -7.03 12.93 -7.79
N VAL A 302 -6.38 11.76 -7.71
CA VAL A 302 -5.04 11.64 -7.14
C VAL A 302 -3.99 12.30 -8.02
N LEU A 303 -4.16 12.31 -9.35
CA LEU A 303 -3.25 12.99 -10.27
C LEU A 303 -3.29 14.51 -10.05
N SER A 304 -4.49 15.05 -9.82
CA SER A 304 -4.65 16.46 -9.44
C SER A 304 -3.94 16.73 -8.10
N LEU A 305 -4.08 15.82 -7.14
CA LEU A 305 -3.35 15.90 -5.86
C LEU A 305 -1.84 15.79 -6.03
N TYR A 306 -1.35 15.03 -7.02
CA TYR A 306 0.08 14.88 -7.29
C TYR A 306 0.68 16.11 -7.99
N ILE A 307 -0.04 16.70 -8.94
CA ILE A 307 0.40 17.86 -9.72
C ILE A 307 0.29 19.16 -8.90
N PHE A 308 -0.81 19.33 -8.17
CA PHE A 308 -1.11 20.56 -7.44
C PHE A 308 -0.92 20.43 -5.93
N GLY A 309 -0.62 19.24 -5.43
CA GLY A 309 -0.34 19.03 -4.02
C GLY A 309 1.08 19.45 -3.67
N GLY A 310 1.24 20.09 -2.51
CA GLY A 310 2.56 20.45 -2.01
C GLY A 310 3.41 19.23 -1.60
N GLY A 311 4.67 19.49 -1.26
CA GLY A 311 5.68 18.45 -0.99
C GLY A 311 5.31 17.42 0.08
N VAL A 312 4.45 17.78 1.05
CA VAL A 312 4.02 16.88 2.14
C VAL A 312 3.18 15.71 1.64
N ILE A 313 2.32 15.95 0.64
CA ILE A 313 1.34 14.96 0.14
C ILE A 313 1.75 14.37 -1.21
N HIS A 314 2.85 14.86 -1.78
CA HIS A 314 3.33 14.42 -3.08
C HIS A 314 3.68 12.93 -3.09
N ASP A 315 4.40 12.44 -2.07
CA ASP A 315 4.75 11.03 -1.96
C ASP A 315 3.52 10.16 -1.68
N PHE A 316 2.55 10.65 -0.89
CA PHE A 316 1.25 10.00 -0.74
C PHE A 316 0.54 9.83 -2.09
N ALA A 317 0.46 10.92 -2.86
CA ALA A 317 -0.22 10.93 -4.15
C ALA A 317 0.51 10.03 -5.17
N LEU A 318 1.85 10.03 -5.18
CA LEU A 318 2.65 9.13 -6.01
C LEU A 318 2.35 7.66 -5.72
N LEU A 319 2.34 7.27 -4.44
CA LEU A 319 2.05 5.91 -4.03
C LEU A 319 0.63 5.51 -4.45
N MET A 320 -0.35 6.39 -4.24
CA MET A 320 -1.74 6.16 -4.62
C MET A 320 -1.91 6.05 -6.15
N LEU A 321 -1.23 6.86 -6.96
CA LEU A 321 -1.27 6.75 -8.43
C LEU A 321 -0.80 5.39 -8.90
N VAL A 322 0.36 4.96 -8.39
CA VAL A 322 0.94 3.65 -8.72
C VAL A 322 0.03 2.54 -8.19
N GLY A 323 -0.48 2.66 -6.98
CA GLY A 323 -1.36 1.68 -6.34
C GLY A 323 -2.69 1.49 -7.07
N VAL A 324 -3.32 2.55 -7.56
CA VAL A 324 -4.55 2.45 -8.37
C VAL A 324 -4.26 1.69 -9.67
N LEU A 325 -3.19 2.05 -10.38
CA LEU A 325 -2.81 1.35 -11.62
C LEU A 325 -2.49 -0.13 -11.38
N VAL A 326 -1.69 -0.42 -10.36
CA VAL A 326 -1.32 -1.79 -9.98
C VAL A 326 -2.54 -2.59 -9.55
N GLY A 327 -3.42 -2.02 -8.71
CA GLY A 327 -4.63 -2.69 -8.23
C GLY A 327 -5.61 -3.01 -9.36
N THR A 328 -5.85 -2.07 -10.27
CA THR A 328 -6.69 -2.30 -11.46
C THR A 328 -6.09 -3.37 -12.38
N TYR A 329 -4.79 -3.33 -12.61
CA TYR A 329 -4.10 -4.36 -13.38
C TYR A 329 -4.18 -5.73 -12.70
N SER A 330 -3.92 -5.78 -11.40
CA SER A 330 -3.89 -6.99 -10.59
C SER A 330 -5.26 -7.65 -10.53
N SER A 331 -6.32 -6.92 -10.22
CA SER A 331 -7.67 -7.48 -10.11
C SER A 331 -8.13 -8.16 -11.42
N VAL A 332 -7.80 -7.56 -12.57
CA VAL A 332 -8.16 -8.04 -13.92
C VAL A 332 -7.27 -9.18 -14.40
N PHE A 333 -5.95 -9.04 -14.32
CA PHE A 333 -4.98 -9.96 -14.95
C PHE A 333 -4.36 -10.97 -13.98
N VAL A 334 -4.42 -10.71 -12.67
CA VAL A 334 -3.81 -11.56 -11.64
C VAL A 334 -4.86 -12.21 -10.75
N GLY A 335 -5.63 -11.42 -10.01
CA GLY A 335 -6.60 -11.85 -9.00
C GLY A 335 -7.79 -12.65 -9.53
N ALA A 336 -8.28 -12.34 -10.74
CA ALA A 336 -9.34 -13.15 -11.36
C ALA A 336 -8.80 -14.47 -11.94
N PRO A 337 -7.72 -14.50 -12.75
CA PRO A 337 -7.19 -15.75 -13.28
C PRO A 337 -6.58 -16.68 -12.21
N ILE A 338 -6.06 -16.14 -11.09
CA ILE A 338 -5.49 -16.98 -10.02
C ILE A 338 -6.55 -17.88 -9.39
N LEU A 339 -7.82 -17.46 -9.40
CA LEU A 339 -8.94 -18.26 -8.91
C LEU A 339 -9.12 -19.56 -9.72
N ALA A 340 -8.73 -19.56 -10.99
CA ALA A 340 -8.75 -20.75 -11.84
C ALA A 340 -7.81 -21.86 -11.32
N LEU A 341 -6.69 -21.49 -10.68
CA LEU A 341 -5.76 -22.45 -10.07
C LEU A 341 -6.39 -23.17 -8.88
N PHE A 342 -7.24 -22.47 -8.12
CA PHE A 342 -7.86 -23.01 -6.92
C PHE A 342 -9.17 -23.78 -7.20
N ARG A 343 -9.76 -23.64 -8.39
CA ARG A 343 -10.99 -24.31 -8.84
C ARG A 343 -12.11 -24.31 -7.77
N PRO A 344 -12.67 -23.15 -7.38
CA PRO A 344 -13.83 -23.12 -6.49
C PRO A 344 -14.95 -24.03 -7.04
N LYS A 345 -15.49 -24.90 -6.18
CA LYS A 345 -16.69 -25.66 -6.52
C LYS A 345 -17.88 -24.73 -6.34
N ILE A 346 -18.88 -24.86 -7.21
CA ILE A 346 -20.18 -24.24 -7.00
C ILE A 346 -20.82 -24.98 -5.84
N ASP A 347 -20.97 -24.32 -4.68
CA ASP A 347 -21.90 -24.79 -3.67
C ASP A 347 -23.31 -24.63 -4.27
N ALA A 348 -23.91 -25.74 -4.68
CA ALA A 348 -25.31 -25.75 -5.03
C ALA A 348 -26.07 -25.26 -3.80
N GLU A 349 -26.90 -24.21 -3.95
CA GLU A 349 -27.84 -23.86 -2.90
C GLU A 349 -28.61 -25.12 -2.51
N PRO A 350 -28.86 -25.37 -1.21
CA PRO A 350 -29.77 -26.43 -0.82
C PRO A 350 -31.09 -26.14 -1.53
N GLN A 351 -31.51 -27.03 -2.43
CA GLN A 351 -32.84 -26.93 -3.04
C GLN A 351 -33.83 -26.87 -1.90
N GLN A 352 -34.40 -25.68 -1.69
CA GLN A 352 -35.56 -25.50 -0.83
C GLN A 352 -36.61 -26.46 -1.37
N GLN A 353 -36.96 -27.44 -0.54
CA GLN A 353 -37.81 -28.57 -0.87
C GLN A 353 -38.99 -28.13 -1.75
N ALA A 354 -38.91 -28.42 -3.04
CA ALA A 354 -40.08 -28.64 -3.86
C ALA A 354 -40.67 -30.00 -3.45
N ALA A 355 -41.25 -30.05 -2.25
CA ALA A 355 -42.25 -31.02 -1.87
C ALA A 355 -43.58 -30.24 -1.90
N THR A 356 -44.29 -30.22 -3.03
CA THR A 356 -45.44 -31.11 -3.21
C THR A 356 -46.06 -31.51 -1.88
N ALA A 357 -47.00 -30.69 -1.42
CA ALA A 357 -48.16 -31.12 -0.66
C ALA A 357 -49.40 -30.73 -1.47
#